data_AF-A0A914MLG7-F1
#
_entry.id   AF-A0A914MLG7-F1
#
_cell.length_a   1.000
_cell.length_b   1.000
_cell.length_c   1.000
_cell.angle_alpha   90.00
_cell.angle_beta   90.00
_cell.angle_gamma   90.00
#
_symmetry.space_group_name_H-M   'P 1'
#
loop_
_entity.id
_entity.type
_entity.pdbx_description
1 polymer ?
#
loop_
_entity_poly.entity_id
_entity_poly.type
_entity_poly.pdbx_seq_one_letter_code
_entity_poly.pdbx_strand_id
1 'polypeptide(L)'
;MLAKDREMRKLFYSYIDDGPIDIRSCFYGGRTGPLKLHHKVKDGERISYYDVTSLYPFINVTTAYPVGHPKVQIINKNVNWTKATDNTYNLAILKVFVIPPRKIDVPVLPMKLENDARLLFPLCAKC
;
A
#
# COMPACT_ATOMS: atom_id res chain seq x y z
N MET A 1 9.44 14.68 7.92
CA MET A 1 9.04 15.27 6.62
C MET A 1 8.11 16.47 6.80
N LEU A 2 7.00 16.33 7.55
CA LEU A 2 6.06 17.43 7.83
C LEU A 2 6.68 18.69 8.47
N ALA A 3 7.75 18.53 9.27
CA ALA A 3 8.44 19.67 9.88
C ALA A 3 9.11 20.59 8.84
N LYS A 4 9.53 20.03 7.69
CA LYS A 4 10.31 20.74 6.67
C LYS A 4 9.48 21.21 5.48
N ASP A 5 8.29 20.62 5.27
CA ASP A 5 7.47 20.86 4.09
C ASP A 5 6.10 21.43 4.49
N ARG A 6 5.89 22.72 4.21
CA ARG A 6 4.67 23.46 4.57
C ARG A 6 3.44 22.94 3.83
N GLU A 7 3.57 22.57 2.56
CA GLU A 7 2.44 22.13 1.73
C GLU A 7 2.00 20.72 2.15
N MET A 8 2.96 19.79 2.33
CA MET A 8 2.65 18.46 2.86
C MET A 8 2.01 18.53 4.25
N ARG A 9 2.46 19.48 5.09
CA ARG A 9 1.88 19.71 6.41
C ARG A 9 0.42 20.19 6.32
N LYS A 10 0.11 21.12 5.42
CA LYS A 10 -1.28 21.55 5.18
C LYS A 10 -2.14 20.39 4.69
N LEU A 11 -1.67 19.61 3.71
CA LEU A 11 -2.40 18.46 3.17
C LEU A 11 -2.70 17.41 4.26
N PHE A 12 -1.71 17.12 5.11
CA PHE A 12 -1.86 16.18 6.23
C PHE A 12 -2.91 16.67 7.24
N TYR A 13 -2.86 17.95 7.63
CA TYR A 13 -3.84 18.50 8.58
C TYR A 13 -5.22 18.76 7.99
N SER A 14 -5.34 18.83 6.65
CA SER A 14 -6.64 18.94 5.96
C SER A 14 -7.34 17.59 5.79
N TYR A 15 -6.76 16.48 6.27
CA TYR A 15 -7.41 15.18 6.19
C TYR A 15 -8.67 15.18 7.06
N ILE A 16 -9.76 14.71 6.47
CA ILE A 16 -11.05 14.55 7.14
C ILE A 16 -11.28 13.04 7.25
N ASP A 17 -11.55 12.59 8.47
CA ASP A 17 -11.93 11.19 8.72
C ASP A 17 -13.36 10.96 8.18
N ASP A 18 -13.48 10.11 7.17
CA ASP A 18 -14.73 9.75 6.50
C ASP A 18 -15.51 8.62 7.21
N GLY A 19 -15.13 8.28 8.45
CA GLY A 19 -15.89 7.39 9.32
C GLY A 19 -15.16 6.08 9.67
N PRO A 20 -15.87 5.02 10.07
CA PRO A 20 -15.21 3.77 10.46
C PRO A 20 -14.50 3.12 9.27
N ILE A 21 -13.55 2.23 9.56
CA ILE A 21 -12.90 1.42 8.53
C ILE A 21 -13.90 0.46 7.87
N ASP A 22 -13.95 0.45 6.54
CA ASP A 22 -14.59 -0.64 5.79
C ASP A 22 -13.56 -1.74 5.52
N ILE A 23 -13.69 -2.88 6.19
CA ILE A 23 -12.80 -4.03 6.03
C ILE A 23 -12.76 -4.51 4.56
N ARG A 24 -13.88 -4.42 3.83
CA ARG A 24 -13.94 -4.85 2.43
C ARG A 24 -13.12 -3.96 1.49
N SER A 25 -12.98 -2.68 1.81
CA SER A 25 -12.15 -1.74 1.06
C SER A 25 -10.66 -2.13 1.05
N CYS A 26 -10.22 -2.95 2.01
CA CYS A 26 -8.85 -3.45 2.09
C CYS A 26 -8.56 -4.64 1.17
N PHE A 27 -9.58 -5.21 0.50
CA PHE A 27 -9.39 -6.35 -0.40
C PHE A 27 -8.99 -5.88 -1.81
N TYR A 28 -7.78 -6.26 -2.19
CA TYR A 28 -7.20 -5.97 -3.49
C TYR A 28 -6.82 -7.26 -4.22
N GLY A 29 -6.81 -7.21 -5.56
CA GLY A 29 -6.31 -8.30 -6.39
C GLY A 29 -4.79 -8.33 -6.47
N GLY A 30 -4.28 -9.10 -7.42
CA GLY A 30 -2.84 -9.18 -7.69
C GLY A 30 -2.25 -7.84 -8.17
N ARG A 31 -0.97 -7.62 -7.89
CA ARG A 31 -0.23 -6.46 -8.41
C ARG A 31 -0.02 -6.61 -9.92
N THR A 32 -0.39 -5.59 -10.67
CA THR A 32 0.00 -5.42 -12.07
C THR A 32 0.57 -4.03 -12.24
N GLY A 33 1.81 -3.92 -12.72
CA GLY A 33 2.50 -2.65 -12.83
C GLY A 33 3.74 -2.74 -13.71
N PRO A 34 3.63 -2.53 -15.03
CA PRO A 34 4.78 -2.56 -15.91
C PRO A 34 5.69 -1.36 -15.66
N LEU A 35 7.00 -1.58 -15.49
CA LEU A 35 7.99 -0.50 -15.45
C LEU A 35 8.24 0.11 -16.84
N LYS A 36 8.00 -0.67 -17.89
CA LYS A 36 8.16 -0.28 -19.29
C LYS A 36 7.06 -0.94 -20.11
N LEU A 37 6.29 -0.14 -20.86
CA LEU A 37 5.16 -0.65 -21.66
C LEU A 37 5.61 -1.54 -22.82
N HIS A 38 6.76 -1.22 -23.42
CA HIS A 38 7.34 -2.00 -24.50
C HIS A 38 8.86 -1.93 -24.45
N HIS A 39 9.54 -3.08 -24.46
CA HIS A 39 10.99 -3.17 -24.50
C HIS A 39 11.42 -3.96 -25.73
N LYS A 40 12.14 -3.32 -26.65
CA LYS A 40 12.85 -4.01 -27.74
C LYS A 40 14.26 -4.38 -27.27
N VAL A 41 14.54 -5.68 -27.27
CA VAL A 41 15.82 -6.24 -26.85
C VAL A 41 16.95 -5.73 -27.76
N LYS A 42 18.07 -5.33 -27.16
CA LYS A 42 19.30 -4.94 -27.87
C LYS A 42 20.21 -6.15 -28.10
N ASP A 43 21.18 -6.01 -29.00
CA ASP A 43 22.17 -7.07 -29.22
C ASP A 43 22.94 -7.38 -27.92
N GLY A 44 22.98 -8.67 -27.55
CA GLY A 44 23.59 -9.15 -26.31
C GLY A 44 22.69 -9.06 -25.06
N GLU A 45 21.49 -8.48 -25.15
CA GLU A 45 20.53 -8.43 -24.06
C GLU A 45 19.65 -9.70 -24.03
N ARG A 46 19.29 -10.17 -22.83
CA ARG A 46 18.41 -11.33 -22.62
C ARG A 46 17.30 -10.95 -21.65
N ILE A 47 16.07 -11.37 -21.97
CA ILE A 47 14.93 -11.27 -21.05
C ILE A 47 14.79 -12.61 -20.32
N SER A 48 14.69 -12.55 -19.00
CA SER A 48 14.35 -13.69 -18.16
C SER A 48 12.94 -13.51 -17.60
N TYR A 49 12.22 -14.62 -17.49
CA TYR A 49 10.89 -14.67 -16.90
C TYR A 49 10.95 -15.52 -15.64
N TYR A 50 10.27 -15.05 -14.60
CA TYR A 50 10.12 -15.75 -13.33
C TYR A 50 8.64 -15.83 -13.02
N ASP A 51 8.17 -17.03 -12.70
CA ASP A 51 6.80 -17.28 -12.30
C ASP A 51 6.76 -18.10 -11.01
N VAL A 52 5.77 -17.80 -10.18
CA VAL A 52 5.57 -18.54 -8.93
C VAL A 52 4.43 -19.52 -9.14
N THR A 53 4.77 -20.81 -9.20
CA THR A 53 3.78 -21.89 -9.27
C THR A 53 2.90 -21.86 -8.02
N SER A 54 1.59 -21.72 -8.22
CA SER A 54 0.59 -21.79 -7.14
C SER A 54 0.80 -20.75 -6.02
N LEU A 55 1.07 -19.49 -6.39
CA LEU A 55 1.29 -18.39 -5.43
C LEU A 55 0.23 -18.32 -4.32
N TYR A 56 -1.06 -18.24 -4.66
CA TYR A 56 -2.12 -18.11 -3.65
C TYR A 56 -2.24 -19.34 -2.72
N PRO A 57 -2.32 -20.59 -3.24
CA PRO A 57 -2.28 -21.77 -2.37
C PRO A 57 -1.06 -21.81 -1.44
N PHE A 58 0.14 -21.48 -1.93
CA PHE A 58 1.34 -21.47 -1.12
C PHE A 58 1.26 -20.48 0.04
N ILE A 59 0.82 -19.24 -0.23
CA ILE A 59 0.65 -18.21 0.80
C ILE A 59 -0.43 -18.59 1.81
N ASN A 60 -1.54 -19.18 1.36
CA ASN A 60 -2.62 -19.65 2.24
C ASN A 60 -2.17 -20.72 3.25
N VAL A 61 -1.21 -21.58 2.87
CA VAL A 61 -0.65 -22.61 3.76
C VAL A 61 0.43 -22.06 4.70
N THR A 62 1.26 -21.14 4.21
CA THR A 62 2.49 -20.74 4.90
C THR A 62 2.36 -19.50 5.77
N THR A 63 1.34 -18.67 5.54
CA THR A 63 1.20 -17.37 6.20
C THR A 63 0.13 -17.43 7.29
N ALA A 64 0.42 -16.80 8.43
CA ALA A 64 -0.57 -16.60 9.48
C ALA A 64 -1.55 -15.49 9.10
N TYR A 65 -2.85 -15.75 9.26
CA TYR A 65 -3.94 -14.80 9.02
C TYR A 65 -4.63 -14.40 10.32
N PRO A 66 -5.20 -13.18 10.41
CA PRO A 66 -6.11 -12.84 11.50
C PRO A 66 -7.37 -13.73 11.43
N VAL A 67 -7.74 -14.33 12.56
CA VAL A 67 -8.92 -15.19 12.69
C VAL A 67 -9.80 -14.75 13.86
N GLY A 68 -11.09 -15.07 13.80
CA GLY A 68 -12.06 -14.74 14.84
C GLY A 68 -12.71 -13.36 14.69
N HIS A 69 -13.36 -12.90 15.76
CA HIS A 69 -14.06 -11.61 15.77
C HIS A 69 -13.09 -10.45 15.99
N PRO A 70 -13.12 -9.40 15.15
CA PRO A 70 -12.25 -8.24 15.32
C PRO A 70 -12.60 -7.46 16.59
N LYS A 71 -11.58 -6.96 17.29
CA LYS A 71 -11.74 -5.99 18.37
C LYS A 71 -11.51 -4.60 17.80
N VAL A 72 -12.54 -3.76 17.82
CA VAL A 72 -12.46 -2.38 17.30
C VAL A 72 -11.72 -1.52 18.32
N GLN A 73 -10.69 -0.82 17.86
CA GLN A 73 -9.98 0.20 18.63
C GLN A 73 -10.06 1.52 17.87
N ILE A 74 -10.65 2.54 18.50
CA ILE A 74 -10.71 3.89 17.93
C ILE A 74 -9.48 4.65 18.42
N ILE A 75 -8.51 4.81 17.53
CA ILE A 75 -7.24 5.48 17.83
C ILE A 75 -7.06 6.60 16.82
N ASN A 76 -7.27 7.84 17.27
CA ASN A 76 -7.02 9.03 16.46
C ASN A 76 -5.79 9.76 17.00
N LYS A 77 -4.60 9.21 16.71
CA LYS A 77 -3.32 9.79 17.12
C LYS A 77 -2.30 9.74 16.00
N ASN A 78 -1.46 10.76 15.96
CA ASN A 78 -0.29 10.76 15.07
C ASN A 78 0.72 9.70 15.54
N VAL A 79 1.31 8.99 14.58
CA VAL A 79 2.37 8.02 14.79
C VAL A 79 3.58 8.38 13.94
N ASN A 80 4.78 8.03 14.41
CA ASN A 80 6.03 8.20 13.66
C ASN A 80 6.57 6.83 13.26
N TRP A 81 5.82 6.10 12.44
CA TRP A 81 6.21 4.79 11.93
C TRP A 81 7.05 4.96 10.66
N THR A 82 8.33 4.65 10.78
CA THR A 82 9.31 4.74 9.69
C THR A 82 9.89 3.38 9.31
N LYS A 83 9.76 2.39 10.21
CA LYS A 83 10.19 1.01 10.05
C LYS A 83 9.04 0.07 10.35
N ALA A 84 9.09 -1.14 9.80
CA ALA A 84 8.09 -2.17 10.06
C ALA A 84 7.95 -2.49 11.56
N THR A 85 9.06 -2.46 12.31
CA THR A 85 9.10 -2.70 13.76
C THR A 85 8.39 -1.64 14.60
N ASP A 86 8.13 -0.46 14.03
CA ASP A 86 7.47 0.63 14.77
C ASP A 86 5.95 0.37 14.90
N ASN A 87 5.39 -0.46 14.02
CA ASN A 87 3.99 -0.89 14.08
C ASN A 87 3.83 -2.05 15.07
N THR A 88 3.22 -1.77 16.22
CA THR A 88 2.97 -2.75 17.27
C THR A 88 1.69 -3.57 17.06
N TYR A 89 0.91 -3.28 16.02
CA TYR A 89 -0.38 -3.94 15.75
C TYR A 89 -0.20 -5.09 14.76
N ASN A 90 0.20 -6.25 15.28
CA ASN A 90 0.39 -7.47 14.49
C ASN A 90 -0.96 -8.02 13.98
N LEU A 91 -1.01 -8.37 12.69
CA LEU A 91 -2.20 -8.93 12.01
C LEU A 91 -3.47 -8.05 12.16
N ALA A 92 -3.29 -6.74 12.32
CA ALA A 92 -4.39 -5.79 12.41
C ALA A 92 -4.71 -5.14 11.06
N ILE A 93 -5.98 -4.78 10.87
CA ILE A 93 -6.40 -3.91 9.78
C ILE A 93 -6.40 -2.48 10.31
N LEU A 94 -5.59 -1.61 9.71
CA LEU A 94 -5.37 -0.24 10.16
C LEU A 94 -5.87 0.75 9.12
N LYS A 95 -6.70 1.71 9.55
CA LYS A 95 -7.03 2.89 8.76
C LYS A 95 -6.01 3.97 9.10
N VAL A 96 -5.14 4.31 8.15
CA VAL A 96 -4.04 5.25 8.36
C VAL A 96 -3.92 6.24 7.22
N PHE A 97 -3.56 7.47 7.55
CA PHE A 97 -3.10 8.44 6.56
C PHE A 97 -1.58 8.38 6.46
N VAL A 98 -1.06 8.00 5.29
CA VAL A 98 0.37 7.77 5.08
C VAL A 98 1.01 8.98 4.42
N ILE A 99 2.17 9.39 4.92
CA ILE A 99 3.05 10.34 4.25
C ILE A 99 4.02 9.51 3.40
N PRO A 100 3.89 9.52 2.06
CA PRO A 100 4.78 8.72 1.23
C PRO A 100 6.20 9.28 1.23
N PRO A 101 7.22 8.44 0.95
CA PRO A 101 8.56 8.94 0.67
C PRO A 101 8.55 9.80 -0.61
N ARG A 102 9.51 10.71 -0.76
CA ARG A 102 9.61 11.53 -2.00
C ARG A 102 10.01 10.72 -3.23
N LYS A 103 10.73 9.62 -3.02
CA LYS A 103 11.21 8.72 -4.06
C LYS A 103 11.18 7.30 -3.52
N ILE A 104 10.70 6.37 -4.33
CA ILE A 104 10.73 4.93 -4.09
C ILE A 104 10.75 4.23 -5.46
N ASP A 105 11.45 3.11 -5.56
CA ASP A 105 11.54 2.37 -6.83
C ASP A 105 10.22 1.68 -7.16
N VAL A 106 9.57 1.10 -6.15
CA VAL A 106 8.34 0.31 -6.29
C VAL A 106 7.36 0.76 -5.21
N PRO A 107 6.35 1.60 -5.52
CA PRO A 107 5.30 1.94 -4.57
C PRO A 107 4.48 0.69 -4.23
N VAL A 108 4.14 0.52 -2.95
CA VAL A 108 3.53 -0.72 -2.43
C VAL A 108 2.10 -0.57 -1.94
N LEU A 109 1.63 0.67 -1.72
CA LEU A 109 0.28 0.89 -1.21
C LEU A 109 -0.72 0.85 -2.36
N PRO A 110 -1.68 -0.10 -2.33
CA PRO A 110 -2.72 -0.19 -3.36
C PRO A 110 -3.77 0.91 -3.19
N MET A 111 -4.32 1.36 -4.31
CA MET A 111 -5.46 2.27 -4.34
C MET A 111 -6.33 1.99 -5.56
N LYS A 112 -7.65 2.15 -5.40
CA LYS A 112 -8.61 2.32 -6.50
C LYS A 112 -9.00 3.79 -6.52
N LEU A 113 -8.83 4.46 -7.65
CA LEU A 113 -9.16 5.88 -7.75
C LEU A 113 -10.68 6.05 -7.92
N GLU A 114 -11.21 7.19 -7.50
CA GLU A 114 -12.60 7.52 -7.72
C GLU A 114 -12.90 7.49 -9.23
N ASN A 115 -13.97 6.78 -9.62
CA ASN A 115 -14.37 6.54 -11.01
C ASN A 115 -13.47 5.57 -11.82
N ASP A 116 -12.46 4.95 -11.21
CA ASP A 116 -11.60 3.97 -11.86
C ASP A 116 -11.45 2.71 -11.01
N ALA A 117 -12.06 1.61 -11.46
CA ALA A 117 -11.98 0.33 -10.76
C ALA A 117 -10.58 -0.34 -10.87
N ARG A 118 -9.66 0.21 -11.66
CA ARG A 118 -8.30 -0.33 -11.81
C ARG A 118 -7.54 -0.22 -10.48
N LEU A 119 -6.82 -1.29 -10.17
CA LEU A 119 -5.90 -1.33 -9.04
C LEU A 119 -4.59 -0.65 -9.43
N LEU A 120 -4.27 0.44 -8.74
CA LEU A 120 -3.05 1.21 -8.95
C LEU A 120 -2.18 1.17 -7.68
N PHE A 121 -0.89 1.46 -7.87
CA PHE A 121 0.08 1.62 -6.80
C PHE A 121 0.78 2.97 -6.97
N PRO A 122 0.05 4.10 -6.80
CA PRO A 122 0.67 5.41 -6.90
C PRO A 122 1.56 5.69 -5.68
N LEU A 123 2.56 6.56 -5.85
CA LEU A 123 3.32 7.06 -4.71
C LEU A 123 2.48 8.01 -3.84
N CYS A 124 1.60 8.79 -4.47
CA CYS A 124 0.78 9.80 -3.82
C CYS A 124 -0.55 9.89 -4.57
N ALA A 125 -1.66 9.92 -3.84
CA ALA A 125 -3.01 9.98 -4.41
C ALA A 125 -3.49 11.40 -4.74
N LYS A 126 -2.89 12.42 -4.10
CA LYS A 126 -3.23 13.84 -4.26
C LYS A 126 -2.20 14.61 -5.08
N CYS A 127 -1.16 13.92 -5.51
CA CYS A 127 -0.17 14.40 -6.46
C CYS A 127 -0.56 13.82 -7.83
#